data_AF-A0A967M1Q0-F1
#
_entry.id   AF-A0A967M1Q0-F1
#
_cell.length_a   1.000
_cell.length_b   1.000
_cell.length_c   1.000
_cell.angle_alpha   90.00
_cell.angle_beta   90.00
_cell.angle_gamma   90.00
#
_symmetry.space_group_name_H-M   'P 1'
#
loop_
_entity.id
_entity.type
_entity.pdbx_description
1 polymer ?
#
loop_
_entity_poly.entity_id
_entity_poly.type
_entity_poly.pdbx_seq_one_letter_code
_entity_poly.pdbx_strand_id
1 'polypeptide(L)' 'TGKHVLIVEDIIDTGLTLGYLIRHLEARNPEGINICTLLDRSIRRIVPLPINFTGFDIPDVFVVGYG' A
#
# COMPACT_ATOMS: atom_id res chain seq x y z
N THR A 1 14.30 14.26 -3.15
CA THR A 1 14.92 13.41 -4.18
C THR A 1 15.97 12.52 -3.50
N GLY A 2 16.21 11.30 -4.00
CA GLY A 2 17.28 10.40 -3.54
C GLY A 2 17.13 9.87 -2.11
N LYS A 3 15.90 9.72 -1.60
CA LYS A 3 15.63 9.11 -0.29
C LYS A 3 14.78 7.86 -0.47
N HIS A 4 14.99 6.86 0.37
CA HIS A 4 14.07 5.74 0.47
C HIS A 4 12.80 6.18 1.21
N VAL A 5 11.64 5.79 0.67
CA VAL A 5 10.32 6.11 1.22
C VAL A 5 9.64 4.79 1.59
N LEU A 6 9.13 4.71 2.82
CA LEU A 6 8.25 3.64 3.25
C LEU A 6 6.85 4.23 3.44
N ILE A 7 5.89 3.73 2.67
CA ILE A 7 4.47 4.07 2.87
C ILE A 7 3.88 3.06 3.84
N VAL A 8 3.16 3.55 4.85
CA VAL A 8 2.51 2.73 5.88
C VAL A 8 1.01 2.96 5.80
N GLU A 9 0.25 1.90 5.52
CA GLU A 9 -1.21 1.91 5.41
C GLU A 9 -1.85 0.96 6.43
N ASP A 10 -3.01 1.32 6.95
CA ASP A 10 -3.81 0.45 7.81
C ASP A 10 -4.41 -0.71 7.01
N ILE A 11 -5.02 -0.43 5.87
CA ILE A 11 -5.66 -1.40 4.99
C ILE A 11 -5.47 -1.04 3.52
N ILE A 12 -5.11 -2.04 2.72
CA ILE A 12 -5.09 -1.89 1.26
C ILE A 12 -6.16 -2.79 0.66
N ASP A 13 -7.20 -2.16 0.10
CA ASP A 13 -8.25 -2.83 -0.66
C ASP A 13 -7.89 -2.85 -2.16
N THR A 14 -8.62 -2.13 -3.02
CA THR A 14 -8.39 -2.11 -4.48
C THR A 14 -6.99 -1.69 -4.93
N GLY A 15 -6.31 -0.85 -4.13
CA GLY A 15 -4.99 -0.30 -4.42
C GLY A 15 -4.99 0.97 -5.27
N LEU A 16 -6.16 1.53 -5.61
CA LEU A 16 -6.27 2.72 -6.45
C LEU A 16 -5.65 3.97 -5.81
N THR A 17 -5.97 4.24 -4.54
CA THR A 17 -5.43 5.39 -3.78
C THR A 17 -3.92 5.32 -3.70
N LEU A 18 -3.39 4.17 -3.30
CA LEU A 18 -1.96 3.98 -3.14
C LEU A 18 -1.22 4.02 -4.49
N GLY A 19 -1.81 3.45 -5.55
CA GLY A 19 -1.26 3.57 -6.90
C GLY A 19 -1.19 5.02 -7.41
N TYR A 20 -2.19 5.86 -7.08
CA TYR A 20 -2.12 7.30 -7.35
C TYR A 20 -1.00 7.98 -6.55
N LEU A 21 -0.90 7.70 -5.26
CA LEU A 21 0.13 8.27 -4.38
C LEU A 21 1.55 7.90 -4.85
N ILE A 22 1.79 6.65 -5.24
CA ILE A 22 3.08 6.18 -5.77
C ILE A 22 3.48 7.00 -6.99
N ARG A 23 2.59 7.17 -7.98
CA ARG A 23 2.89 7.97 -9.18
C ARG A 23 3.28 9.41 -8.82
N HIS A 24 2.63 10.00 -7.82
CA HIS A 24 2.98 11.34 -7.34
C HIS A 24 4.33 11.38 -6.61
N LEU A 25 4.68 10.33 -5.87
CA LEU A 25 5.96 10.24 -5.16
C LEU A 25 7.12 9.95 -6.12
N GLU A 26 6.91 9.10 -7.13
CA GLU A 26 7.90 8.80 -8.18
C GLU A 26 8.34 10.07 -8.92
N ALA A 27 7.42 11.00 -9.19
CA ALA A 27 7.73 12.30 -9.79
C ALA A 27 8.73 13.14 -8.96
N ARG A 28 8.98 12.79 -7.70
CA ARG A 28 9.98 13.44 -6.81
C ARG A 28 11.32 12.71 -6.78
N ASN A 29 11.53 11.73 -7.66
CA ASN A 29 12.74 10.91 -7.80
C ASN A 29 13.25 10.37 -6.44
N PRO A 30 12.49 9.52 -5.74
CA PRO A 30 12.99 8.81 -4.56
C PRO A 30 14.04 7.77 -4.96
N GLU A 31 14.84 7.33 -4.01
CA GLU A 31 15.79 6.22 -4.21
C GLU A 31 15.06 4.87 -4.33
N GLY A 32 13.93 4.75 -3.63
CA GLY A 32 13.03 3.61 -3.73
C GLY A 32 11.78 3.84 -2.89
N ILE A 33 10.68 3.20 -3.30
CA ILE A 33 9.41 3.22 -2.58
C ILE A 33 9.10 1.79 -2.17
N ASN A 34 8.88 1.58 -0.87
CA ASN A 34 8.39 0.33 -0.31
C ASN A 34 7.05 0.56 0.39
N ILE A 35 6.25 -0.48 0.53
CA ILE A 35 4.93 -0.43 1.15
C ILE A 35 4.86 -1.43 2.31
N CYS A 36 4.36 -0.95 3.45
CA CYS A 36 3.96 -1.74 4.60
C CYS A 36 2.46 -1.55 4.84
N THR A 37 1.73 -2.64 5.02
CA THR A 37 0.33 -2.56 5.44
C THR A 37 0.03 -3.52 6.58
N LEU A 38 -0.90 -3.12 7.46
CA LEU A 38 -1.42 -4.04 8.46
C LEU A 38 -2.38 -5.05 7.82
N LEU A 39 -3.34 -4.61 7.02
CA LEU A 39 -4.37 -5.47 6.42
C LEU A 39 -4.33 -5.41 4.88
N ASP A 40 -4.12 -6.54 4.22
CA ASP A 40 -4.19 -6.64 2.76
C ASP A 40 -5.46 -7.42 2.36
N ARG A 41 -6.33 -6.82 1.53
CA ARG A 41 -7.44 -7.53 0.86
C ARG A 41 -7.02 -7.88 -0.55
N SER A 42 -6.02 -8.75 -0.65
CA SER A 42 -5.39 -9.13 -1.92
C SER A 42 -6.40 -9.63 -2.96
N ILE A 43 -7.49 -10.27 -2.53
CA ILE A 43 -8.59 -10.75 -3.38
C ILE A 43 -9.31 -9.63 -4.16
N ARG A 44 -9.26 -8.38 -3.70
CA ARG A 44 -9.89 -7.21 -4.33
C ARG A 44 -8.90 -6.34 -5.11
N ARG A 45 -7.63 -6.75 -5.21
CA ARG A 45 -6.56 -6.00 -5.88
C ARG A 45 -6.88 -5.76 -7.36
N ILE A 46 -6.90 -4.49 -7.76
CA ILE A 46 -7.06 -4.08 -9.18
C ILE A 46 -5.75 -3.54 -9.74
N VAL A 47 -4.99 -2.81 -8.93
CA VAL A 47 -3.70 -2.22 -9.33
C VAL A 47 -2.57 -3.04 -8.71
N PRO A 48 -1.57 -3.50 -9.48
CA PRO A 48 -0.40 -4.15 -8.90
C PRO A 48 0.40 -3.14 -8.07
N LEU A 49 0.75 -3.50 -6.84
CA LEU A 49 1.49 -2.65 -5.90
C LEU A 49 2.69 -3.43 -5.34
N PRO A 50 3.86 -2.78 -5.14
CA PRO A 50 5.03 -3.41 -4.54
C PRO A 50 4.88 -3.48 -3.01
N ILE A 51 3.97 -4.33 -2.51
CA ILE A 51 3.78 -4.54 -1.06
C ILE A 51 4.94 -5.39 -0.53
N ASN A 52 5.76 -4.80 0.33
CA ASN A 52 6.97 -5.45 0.87
C ASN A 52 6.71 -6.07 2.24
N PHE A 53 5.78 -5.49 3.01
CA PHE A 53 5.48 -5.91 4.36
C PHE A 53 3.96 -5.98 4.53
N THR A 54 3.46 -7.14 4.91
CA THR A 54 2.03 -7.38 5.18
C THR A 54 1.88 -7.92 6.59
N GLY A 55 1.01 -7.30 7.39
CA GLY A 55 0.65 -7.81 8.72
C GLY A 55 -0.26 -9.03 8.61
N PHE A 56 -1.40 -8.87 7.94
CA PHE A 56 -2.42 -9.89 7.74
C PHE A 56 -3.03 -9.79 6.34
N ASP A 57 -3.06 -10.90 5.62
CA ASP A 57 -3.94 -11.06 4.45
C ASP A 57 -5.33 -11.47 4.96
N ILE A 58 -6.36 -10.71 4.58
CA ILE A 58 -7.71 -10.87 5.14
C ILE A 58 -8.74 -11.22 4.05
N PRO A 59 -9.77 -12.02 4.37
CA PRO A 59 -10.81 -12.37 3.42
C PRO A 59 -11.69 -11.17 3.05
N ASP A 60 -12.62 -11.38 2.13
CA ASP A 60 -13.59 -10.35 1.73
C ASP A 60 -14.67 -10.11 2.81
N VAL A 61 -14.27 -9.48 3.92
CA VAL A 61 -15.14 -9.14 5.05
C VAL A 61 -14.96 -7.67 5.46
N PHE A 62 -16.01 -7.07 6.00
CA PHE A 62 -15.93 -5.73 6.57
C PHE A 62 -15.26 -5.78 7.94
N VAL A 63 -14.28 -4.92 8.17
CA VAL A 63 -13.47 -4.85 9.40
C VAL A 63 -13.49 -3.44 9.96
N VAL A 64 -13.32 -3.31 11.28
CA VAL A 64 -13.27 -2.03 12.00
C VAL A 64 -12.27 -2.11 13.16
N GLY A 65 -11.74 -0.96 13.57
CA GLY A 65 -10.79 -0.83 14.69
C GLY A 65 -9.33 -0.81 14.23
N TYR A 66 -8.43 -0.40 15.13
CA TYR A 66 -6.99 -0.19 14.85
C TYR A 66 -6.67 0.88 13.77
N GLY A 67 -7.64 1.75 13.48
CA GLY A 67 -7.57 2.77 12.42
C GLY A 67 -8.96 3.01 11.89
#